data_AF-Q6M9J6-F1
#
_entry.id   AF-Q6M9J6-F1
#
_cell.length_a   1.000
_cell.length_b   1.000
_cell.length_c   1.000
_cell.angle_alpha   90.00
_cell.angle_beta   90.00
_cell.angle_gamma   90.00
#
_symmetry.space_group_name_H-M   'P 1'
#
loop_
_entity.id
_entity.type
_entity.pdbx_description
1 polymer ?
#
loop_
_entity_poly.entity_id
_entity_poly.type
_entity_poly.pdbx_seq_one_letter_code
_entity_poly.pdbx_strand_id
1 'polypeptide(L)'
;MLFISKFFNEIKEVLGEAFTYAQGKITLKSEIIEISDSLADYKAQNIKRIRKKCHYFQGIFAKILNVSPRTIQSWESGRRVPSHTALRLVEIDIRGHLN
;
A
#
# COMPACT_ATOMS: atom_id res chain seq x y z
N MET A 1 19.81 -0.15 -40.26
CA MET A 1 19.77 1.32 -40.35
C MET A 1 18.36 1.92 -40.20
N LEU A 2 17.26 1.15 -40.27
CA LEU A 2 15.88 1.65 -40.18
C LEU A 2 15.30 1.79 -38.75
N PHE A 3 15.88 1.10 -37.75
CA PHE A 3 15.28 0.97 -36.41
C PHE A 3 15.48 2.22 -35.53
N ILE A 4 16.60 2.93 -35.71
CA ILE A 4 16.95 4.11 -34.90
C ILE A 4 16.05 5.31 -35.25
N SER A 5 15.64 5.45 -36.51
CA SER A 5 14.80 6.58 -36.91
C SER A 5 13.37 6.48 -36.39
N LYS A 6 12.79 5.28 -36.34
CA LYS A 6 11.43 5.07 -35.82
C LYS A 6 11.33 5.40 -34.34
N PHE A 7 12.23 4.83 -33.52
CA PHE A 7 12.28 5.09 -32.08
C PHE A 7 12.53 6.57 -31.75
N PHE A 8 13.47 7.20 -32.48
CA PHE A 8 13.75 8.63 -32.31
C PHE A 8 12.53 9.49 -32.63
N ASN A 9 11.79 9.16 -33.70
CA ASN A 9 10.58 9.88 -34.08
C ASN A 9 9.47 9.72 -33.03
N GLU A 10 9.28 8.50 -32.48
CA GLU A 10 8.31 8.23 -31.42
C GLU A 10 8.63 9.04 -30.15
N ILE A 11 9.90 9.10 -29.72
CA ILE A 11 10.31 9.93 -28.57
C ILE A 11 10.02 11.41 -28.82
N LYS A 12 10.34 11.90 -30.01
CA LYS A 12 10.14 13.31 -30.37
C LYS A 12 8.65 13.69 -30.31
N GLU A 13 7.78 12.81 -30.77
CA GLU A 13 6.33 12.98 -30.74
C GLU A 13 5.82 13.01 -29.28
N VAL A 14 6.17 12.00 -28.48
CA VAL A 14 5.77 11.92 -27.05
C VAL A 14 6.27 13.13 -26.25
N LEU A 15 7.51 13.59 -26.47
CA LEU A 15 8.04 14.78 -25.79
C LEU A 15 7.31 16.06 -26.22
N GLY A 16 6.92 16.14 -27.50
CA GLY A 16 6.10 17.25 -28.01
C GLY A 16 4.72 17.31 -27.33
N GLU A 17 4.07 16.15 -27.18
CA GLU A 17 2.79 16.03 -26.47
C GLU A 17 2.93 16.38 -24.97
N ALA A 18 3.98 15.91 -24.31
CA ALA A 18 4.24 16.26 -22.92
C ALA A 18 4.44 17.78 -22.73
N PHE A 19 5.11 18.44 -23.68
CA PHE A 19 5.32 19.89 -23.65
C PHE A 19 4.04 20.69 -23.88
N THR A 20 3.17 20.24 -24.79
CA THR A 20 1.86 20.88 -25.01
C THR A 20 0.91 20.68 -23.83
N TYR A 21 0.98 19.52 -23.16
CA TYR A 21 0.29 19.25 -21.90
C TYR A 21 0.76 20.17 -20.77
N ALA A 22 2.08 20.34 -20.61
CA ALA A 22 2.65 21.24 -19.59
C ALA A 22 2.26 22.73 -19.80
N GLN A 23 2.01 23.15 -21.05
CA GLN A 23 1.45 24.47 -21.37
C GLN A 23 -0.08 24.57 -21.19
N GLY A 24 -0.75 23.50 -20.77
CA GLY A 24 -2.21 23.45 -20.60
C GLY A 24 -3.01 23.45 -21.91
N LYS A 25 -2.38 23.17 -23.05
CA LYS A 25 -3.02 23.21 -24.38
C LYS A 25 -3.75 21.92 -24.74
N ILE A 26 -3.37 20.81 -24.12
CA ILE A 26 -4.02 19.51 -24.26
C ILE A 26 -4.23 18.89 -22.88
N THR A 27 -5.20 17.99 -22.75
CA THR A 27 -5.41 17.18 -21.54
C THR A 27 -5.01 15.74 -21.86
N LEU A 28 -3.98 15.23 -21.20
CA LEU A 28 -3.60 13.82 -21.28
C LEU A 28 -4.45 12.99 -20.30
N LYS A 29 -4.60 11.69 -20.58
CA LYS A 29 -5.21 10.77 -19.62
C LYS A 29 -4.32 10.68 -18.39
N SER A 30 -4.69 11.38 -17.33
CA SER A 30 -3.99 11.41 -16.04
C SER A 30 -4.93 10.93 -14.94
N GLU A 31 -4.38 10.16 -14.00
CA GLU A 31 -5.06 9.78 -12.76
C GLU A 31 -4.25 10.37 -11.60
N ILE A 32 -4.88 11.23 -10.80
CA ILE A 32 -4.27 11.71 -9.56
C ILE A 32 -4.45 10.60 -8.54
N ILE A 33 -3.33 10.00 -8.14
CA ILE A 33 -3.32 8.99 -7.08
C ILE A 33 -2.97 9.69 -5.77
N GLU A 34 -3.97 9.92 -4.95
CA GLU A 34 -3.76 10.36 -3.57
C GLU A 34 -3.27 9.18 -2.74
N ILE A 35 -2.01 9.26 -2.28
CA ILE A 35 -1.47 8.29 -1.33
C ILE A 35 -1.81 8.82 0.06
N SER A 36 -2.81 8.23 0.71
CA SER A 36 -3.12 8.57 2.10
C SER A 36 -1.96 8.19 3.01
N ASP A 37 -1.32 9.19 3.64
CA ASP A 37 -0.21 9.02 4.59
C ASP A 37 -0.64 8.33 5.90
N SER A 38 -1.95 8.28 6.16
CA SER A 38 -2.48 7.73 7.41
C SER A 38 -2.62 6.22 7.31
N LEU A 39 -1.56 5.49 7.69
CA LEU A 39 -1.79 4.17 8.28
C LEU A 39 -2.73 4.41 9.47
N ALA A 40 -3.95 3.86 9.39
CA ALA A 40 -4.94 4.05 10.44
C ALA A 40 -4.28 3.78 11.80
N ASP A 41 -4.52 4.67 12.77
CA ASP A 41 -3.86 4.64 14.07
C ASP A 41 -4.37 3.43 14.87
N TYR A 42 -3.84 2.25 14.55
CA TYR A 42 -4.27 0.98 15.11
C TYR A 42 -3.70 0.86 16.53
N LYS A 43 -4.30 1.59 17.47
CA LYS A 43 -4.08 1.40 18.92
C LYS A 43 -4.20 -0.08 19.28
N ALA A 44 -3.55 -0.53 20.36
CA ALA A 44 -3.54 -1.92 20.83
C ALA A 44 -4.93 -2.61 20.83
N GLN A 45 -5.98 -1.88 21.23
CA GLN A 45 -7.37 -2.37 21.23
C GLN A 45 -7.90 -2.68 19.83
N ASN A 46 -7.39 -2.02 18.79
CA ASN A 46 -7.74 -2.27 17.39
C ASN A 46 -7.18 -3.61 16.89
N ILE A 47 -5.97 -4.02 17.29
CA ILE A 47 -5.34 -5.24 16.76
C ILE A 47 -6.09 -6.51 17.21
N LYS A 48 -6.44 -6.59 18.49
CA LYS A 48 -7.24 -7.71 19.01
C LYS A 48 -8.62 -7.77 18.34
N ARG A 49 -9.24 -6.62 18.11
CA ARG A 49 -10.53 -6.50 17.43
C ARG A 49 -10.44 -6.95 15.97
N ILE A 50 -9.42 -6.50 15.24
CA ILE A 50 -9.13 -6.88 13.86
C ILE A 50 -8.98 -8.40 13.76
N ARG A 51 -8.07 -8.98 14.55
CA ARG A 51 -7.83 -10.42 14.54
C ARG A 51 -9.11 -11.22 14.77
N LYS A 52 -9.94 -10.79 15.73
CA LYS A 52 -11.23 -11.43 16.02
C LYS A 52 -12.23 -11.27 14.87
N LYS A 53 -12.27 -10.13 14.17
CA LYS A 53 -13.11 -9.92 12.99
C LYS A 53 -12.72 -10.83 11.83
N CYS A 54 -11.42 -11.12 11.67
CA CYS A 54 -10.93 -12.10 10.69
C CYS A 54 -11.02 -13.56 11.20
N HIS A 55 -11.66 -13.81 12.35
CA HIS A 55 -11.83 -15.15 12.94
C HIS A 55 -10.52 -15.91 13.23
N TYR A 56 -9.43 -15.19 13.52
CA TYR A 56 -8.13 -15.79 13.75
C TYR A 56 -7.79 -16.04 15.22
N PHE A 57 -7.19 -17.19 15.50
CA PHE A 57 -6.46 -17.41 16.74
C PHE A 57 -5.14 -16.62 16.74
N GLN A 58 -4.63 -16.24 17.92
CA GLN A 58 -3.39 -15.46 18.04
C GLN A 58 -2.21 -16.12 17.32
N GLY A 59 -2.08 -17.45 17.38
CA GLY A 59 -1.00 -18.18 16.72
C GLY A 59 -1.10 -18.18 15.20
N ILE A 60 -2.32 -18.22 14.64
CA ILE A 60 -2.54 -18.13 13.18
C ILE A 60 -2.19 -16.72 12.71
N PHE A 61 -2.67 -15.70 13.42
CA PHE A 61 -2.37 -14.31 13.11
C PHE A 61 -0.88 -13.99 13.20
N ALA A 62 -0.18 -14.58 14.17
CA ALA A 62 1.27 -14.49 14.29
C ALA A 62 2.00 -15.07 13.07
N LYS A 63 1.54 -16.22 12.55
CA LYS A 63 2.10 -16.84 11.33
C LYS A 63 1.86 -15.97 10.09
N ILE A 64 0.65 -15.42 9.93
CA ILE A 64 0.30 -14.53 8.81
C ILE A 64 1.21 -13.30 8.79
N LEU A 65 1.42 -12.67 9.95
CA LEU A 65 2.24 -11.48 10.08
C LEU A 65 3.75 -11.79 10.22
N ASN A 66 4.14 -13.05 10.13
CA ASN A 66 5.52 -13.53 10.33
C ASN A 66 6.19 -13.00 11.62
N VAL A 67 5.50 -13.12 12.74
CA VAL A 67 5.98 -12.74 14.07
C VAL A 67 5.72 -13.85 15.09
N SER A 68 6.31 -13.73 16.28
CA SER A 68 6.01 -14.67 17.37
C SER A 68 4.60 -14.45 17.95
N PRO A 69 3.94 -15.48 18.49
CA PRO A 69 2.69 -15.32 19.24
C PRO A 69 2.82 -14.35 20.42
N ARG A 70 4.01 -14.30 21.05
CA ARG A 70 4.33 -13.37 22.14
C ARG A 70 4.32 -11.91 21.65
N THR A 71 4.73 -11.67 20.42
CA THR A 71 4.65 -10.34 19.77
C THR A 71 3.18 -9.90 19.64
N ILE A 72 2.30 -10.78 19.14
CA ILE A 72 0.86 -10.50 19.07
C ILE A 72 0.28 -10.21 20.45
N GLN A 73 0.59 -11.02 21.46
CA GLN A 73 0.12 -10.78 22.83
C GLN A 73 0.62 -9.43 23.39
N SER A 74 1.87 -9.07 23.10
CA SER A 74 2.44 -7.79 23.52
C SER A 74 1.76 -6.60 22.84
N TRP A 75 1.34 -6.76 21.58
CA TRP A 75 0.58 -5.74 20.85
C TRP A 75 -0.85 -5.63 21.37
N GLU A 76 -1.55 -6.75 21.60
CA GLU A 76 -2.93 -6.76 22.10
C GLU A 76 -3.07 -6.27 23.55
N SER A 77 -2.01 -6.41 24.35
CA SER A 77 -1.95 -5.90 25.73
C SER A 77 -1.48 -4.44 25.81
N GLY A 78 -1.03 -3.85 24.70
CA GLY A 78 -0.48 -2.49 24.66
C GLY A 78 0.93 -2.34 25.26
N ARG A 79 1.58 -3.44 25.65
CA ARG A 79 2.97 -3.42 26.13
C ARG A 79 3.96 -2.96 25.06
N ARG A 80 3.68 -3.26 23.79
CA ARG A 80 4.47 -2.80 22.64
C ARG A 80 3.54 -2.32 21.54
N VAL A 81 4.01 -1.35 20.76
CA VAL A 81 3.32 -0.86 19.56
C VAL A 81 3.96 -1.54 18.34
N PRO A 82 3.18 -1.99 17.34
CA PRO A 82 3.74 -2.50 16.09
C PRO A 82 4.48 -1.40 15.33
N SER A 83 5.52 -1.78 14.60
CA SER A 83 6.16 -0.88 13.62
C SER A 83 5.22 -0.54 12.47
N HIS A 84 5.45 0.58 11.78
CA HIS A 84 4.71 0.98 10.57
C HIS A 84 4.57 -0.16 9.54
N THR A 85 5.63 -0.93 9.29
CA THR A 85 5.59 -2.09 8.37
C THR A 85 4.63 -3.18 8.84
N ALA A 86 4.60 -3.47 10.14
CA ALA A 86 3.68 -4.44 10.72
C ALA A 86 2.23 -3.95 10.64
N LEU A 87 1.99 -2.65 10.84
CA LEU A 87 0.66 -2.06 10.64
C LEU A 87 0.19 -2.17 9.19
N ARG A 88 1.10 -1.99 8.23
CA ARG A 88 0.79 -2.17 6.81
C ARG A 88 0.44 -3.62 6.48
N LEU A 89 1.15 -4.59 7.05
CA LEU A 89 0.81 -6.01 6.88
C LEU A 89 -0.56 -6.35 7.47
N VAL A 90 -0.89 -5.81 8.63
CA VAL A 90 -2.22 -5.93 9.23
C VAL A 90 -3.30 -5.33 8.33
N GLU A 91 -3.05 -4.15 7.75
CA GLU A 91 -3.96 -3.51 6.80
C GLU A 91 -4.20 -4.37 5.54
N ILE A 92 -3.13 -4.93 4.97
CA ILE A 92 -3.22 -5.81 3.79
C ILE A 92 -4.05 -7.06 4.10
N ASP A 93 -3.81 -7.69 5.26
CA ASP A 93 -4.59 -8.85 5.72
C ASP A 93 -6.09 -8.51 5.84
N ILE A 94 -6.43 -7.38 6.46
CA ILE A 94 -7.82 -6.90 6.58
C ILE A 94 -8.47 -6.71 5.22
N ARG A 95 -7.79 -6.04 4.29
CA ARG A 95 -8.33 -5.77 2.95
C ARG A 95 -8.54 -7.06 2.15
N GLY A 96 -7.67 -8.06 2.34
CA GLY A 96 -7.82 -9.38 1.72
C GLY A 96 -9.00 -10.18 2.26
N HIS A 97 -9.40 -9.96 3.52
CA HIS A 97 -10.53 -10.64 4.15
C HIS A 97 -11.91 -10.03 3.89
N LEU A 98 -11.96 -8.79 3.38
CA LEU A 98 -13.20 -8.05 3.14
C LEU A 98 -13.67 -8.10 1.68
N ASN A 99 -13.09 -8.98 0.86
CA ASN A 99 -13.49 -9.25 -0.52
C ASN A 99 -14.15 -10.62 -0.65
#